data_AF-A0A5D2K409-F1
#
_entry.id   AF-A0A5D2K409-F1
#
_cell.length_a   1.000
_cell.length_b   1.000
_cell.length_c   1.000
_cell.angle_alpha   90.00
_cell.angle_beta   90.00
_cell.angle_gamma   90.00
#
_symmetry.space_group_name_H-M   'P 1'
#
loop_
_entity.id
_entity.type
_entity.pdbx_description
1 polymer ?
#
loop_
_entity_poly.entity_id
_entity_poly.type
_entity_poly.pdbx_seq_one_letter_code
_entity_poly.pdbx_strand_id
1 'polypeptide(L)'
;MDPKTGFCRQTGIYSCLRPPVPLPPISQPLSAAEFCFSIFNSTFTDGATTFSVNTTTGKTLSYSQFVSQVRSLTYSLQQRYSLSQNDVAFILSPPSIHIPVVYFALLSLGLVVSPANPLSSNSEIAHQIQLSKPVVAFVTSETSHKIPSLKHGTVLLDSPEFPSLLTQSNIVNGITKSVKVNQSDTAAILYSSGTTGRVKGVMMTHRNLIAMMTVIHHQNTNQGQGNEKPPRSVTFFTVPLFHVFGFFMLLAVVLLGNTVVLVERFDFEEMLRAVEKYKVTGMPVSPPLVVAFVKSDLTRKYDLSSLQRLGCGGAPLGKDIAMRFNEKFPGVLLVQKKYQKMKIIKIIKFYLKIHLQFFKSQSPPLAVDPNTGFSSQTKTFDSLRPHVPLPPPSQPLSLPQYALSLFHNSSHASATAGGDTTFIVDAANGNTLSYSQFIAQIYSLAYSMKKNFSLSRNDVAFILSPPSFHVPSLYFALMSLGIVVSPATPLGSESEITHQVKLSKPVIAFATSKTSSKLPSLKLGTVLLDSPSSSLS
;
A
#
# COMPACT_ATOMS: atom_id res chain seq x y z
N MET A 1 2.49 -11.24 28.48
CA MET A 1 1.91 -11.05 27.13
C MET A 1 0.65 -11.91 27.04
N ASP A 2 -0.44 -11.41 26.48
CA ASP A 2 -1.67 -12.16 26.25
C ASP A 2 -1.45 -13.20 25.13
N PRO A 3 -1.64 -14.51 25.38
CA PRO A 3 -1.36 -15.56 24.40
C PRO A 3 -2.40 -15.67 23.28
N LYS A 4 -3.59 -15.06 23.41
CA LYS A 4 -4.64 -15.06 22.38
C LYS A 4 -4.55 -13.85 21.45
N THR A 5 -4.09 -12.71 21.98
CA THR A 5 -4.04 -11.45 21.22
C THR A 5 -2.63 -11.01 20.86
N GLY A 6 -1.59 -11.54 21.54
CA GLY A 6 -0.21 -11.07 21.44
C GLY A 6 0.04 -9.74 22.14
N PHE A 7 -0.97 -9.18 22.84
CA PHE A 7 -0.86 -7.88 23.49
C PHE A 7 -0.10 -7.94 24.80
N CYS A 8 0.90 -7.09 24.97
CA CYS A 8 1.59 -6.90 26.25
C CYS A 8 1.06 -5.65 26.95
N ARG A 9 0.31 -5.81 28.05
CA ARG A 9 -0.22 -4.67 28.83
C ARG A 9 0.86 -3.75 29.37
N GLN A 10 2.02 -4.29 29.74
CA GLN A 10 3.14 -3.52 30.30
C GLN A 10 3.79 -2.60 29.26
N THR A 11 3.96 -3.07 28.02
CA THR A 11 4.63 -2.30 26.96
C THR A 11 3.66 -1.61 26.00
N GLY A 12 2.38 -2.00 26.01
CA GLY A 12 1.38 -1.56 25.03
C GLY A 12 1.62 -2.12 23.62
N ILE A 13 2.53 -3.09 23.45
CA ILE A 13 2.94 -3.62 22.14
C ILE A 13 2.17 -4.91 21.83
N TYR A 14 1.76 -5.06 20.58
CA TYR A 14 1.28 -6.34 20.03
C TYR A 14 2.44 -7.08 19.36
N SER A 15 2.67 -8.32 19.78
CA SER A 15 3.61 -9.24 19.14
C SER A 15 2.88 -10.27 18.28
N CYS A 16 3.55 -10.75 17.23
CA CYS A 16 3.03 -11.85 16.43
C CYS A 16 3.03 -13.13 17.28
N LEU A 17 1.89 -13.83 17.33
CA LEU A 17 1.77 -15.13 18.02
C LEU A 17 2.32 -16.29 17.20
N ARG A 18 2.71 -16.05 15.94
CA ARG A 18 3.32 -17.09 15.10
C ARG A 18 4.78 -17.27 15.50
N PRO A 19 5.32 -18.49 15.41
CA PRO A 19 6.75 -18.72 15.59
C PRO A 19 7.58 -17.79 14.69
N PRO A 20 8.72 -17.29 15.20
CA PRO A 20 9.66 -16.53 14.37
C PRO A 20 10.17 -17.43 13.24
N VAL A 21 10.22 -16.90 12.03
CA VAL A 21 10.79 -17.62 10.88
C VAL A 21 12.23 -17.17 10.71
N PRO A 22 13.21 -18.10 10.65
CA PRO A 22 14.61 -17.73 10.52
C PRO A 22 14.85 -17.05 9.18
N LEU A 23 15.60 -15.95 9.22
CA LEU A 23 16.07 -15.26 8.03
C LEU A 23 17.54 -15.60 7.80
N PRO A 24 18.05 -15.57 6.56
CA PRO A 24 19.48 -15.73 6.28
C PRO A 24 20.34 -14.75 7.12
N PRO A 25 21.57 -15.10 7.51
CA PRO A 25 22.47 -14.17 8.20
C PRO A 25 22.65 -12.87 7.39
N ILE A 26 22.62 -11.70 8.04
CA ILE A 26 22.72 -10.42 7.32
C ILE A 26 24.08 -10.23 6.61
N SER A 27 25.13 -10.89 7.11
CA SER A 27 26.47 -10.89 6.53
C SER A 27 26.59 -11.73 5.26
N GLN A 28 25.66 -12.64 5.00
CA GLN A 28 25.65 -13.46 3.79
C GLN A 28 25.27 -12.57 2.58
N PRO A 29 26.15 -12.44 1.57
CA PRO A 29 25.78 -11.81 0.30
C PRO A 29 24.67 -12.62 -0.35
N LEU A 30 23.52 -11.98 -0.56
CA LEU A 30 22.33 -12.64 -1.07
C LEU A 30 21.35 -11.59 -1.59
N SER A 31 21.09 -11.63 -2.89
CA SER A 31 20.02 -10.84 -3.50
C SER A 31 18.65 -11.50 -3.28
N ALA A 32 17.59 -10.72 -3.50
CA ALA A 32 16.22 -11.22 -3.43
C ALA A 32 15.92 -12.22 -4.56
N ALA A 33 16.53 -12.03 -5.74
CA ALA A 33 16.40 -12.95 -6.87
C ALA A 33 17.06 -14.30 -6.57
N GLU A 34 18.30 -14.29 -6.07
CA GLU A 34 19.03 -15.49 -5.66
C GLU A 34 18.30 -16.24 -4.54
N PHE A 35 17.76 -15.52 -3.55
CA PHE A 35 16.94 -16.16 -2.51
C PHE A 35 15.74 -16.90 -3.11
N CYS A 36 14.98 -16.26 -4.00
CA CYS A 36 13.86 -16.91 -4.68
C CYS A 36 14.30 -18.13 -5.50
N PHE A 37 15.38 -18.02 -6.27
CA PHE A 37 15.91 -19.14 -7.06
C PHE A 37 16.45 -20.28 -6.20
N SER A 38 17.07 -20.00 -5.05
CA SER A 38 17.60 -21.03 -4.16
C SER A 38 16.49 -21.94 -3.64
N ILE A 39 15.36 -21.35 -3.20
CA ILE A 39 14.19 -22.09 -2.74
C ILE A 39 13.53 -22.83 -3.91
N PHE A 40 13.35 -22.17 -5.05
CA PHE A 40 12.79 -22.79 -6.25
C PHE A 40 13.60 -24.03 -6.68
N ASN A 41 14.92 -23.91 -6.84
CA ASN A 41 15.77 -25.02 -7.26
C ASN A 41 15.83 -26.16 -6.24
N SER A 42 15.67 -25.86 -4.94
CA SER A 42 15.62 -26.89 -3.90
C SER A 42 14.32 -27.70 -3.91
N THR A 43 13.27 -27.19 -4.54
CA THR A 43 11.91 -27.75 -4.48
C THR A 43 11.43 -28.28 -5.83
N PHE A 44 12.03 -27.84 -6.95
CA PHE A 44 11.57 -28.14 -8.29
C PHE A 44 12.70 -28.62 -9.21
N THR A 45 12.44 -29.73 -9.90
CA THR A 45 13.39 -30.38 -10.83
C THR A 45 12.93 -30.35 -12.29
N ASP A 46 11.67 -30.00 -12.58
CA ASP A 46 11.16 -29.89 -13.95
C ASP A 46 11.12 -28.43 -14.46
N GLY A 47 11.92 -28.16 -15.49
CA GLY A 47 12.02 -26.86 -16.15
C GLY A 47 10.99 -26.62 -17.27
N ALA A 48 10.27 -27.64 -17.74
CA ALA A 48 9.29 -27.52 -18.82
C ALA A 48 7.99 -26.83 -18.36
N THR A 49 7.76 -26.75 -17.05
CA THR A 49 6.58 -26.12 -16.46
C THR A 49 6.43 -24.66 -16.90
N THR A 50 5.21 -24.25 -17.27
CA THR A 50 4.87 -22.86 -17.59
C THR A 50 5.04 -21.94 -16.38
N PHE A 51 5.88 -20.92 -16.51
CA PHE A 51 6.06 -19.86 -15.52
C PHE A 51 5.04 -18.74 -15.71
N SER A 52 4.96 -18.17 -16.92
CA SER A 52 4.08 -17.03 -17.19
C SER A 52 3.35 -17.15 -18.52
N VAL A 53 2.11 -16.65 -18.56
CA VAL A 53 1.31 -16.50 -19.77
C VAL A 53 0.81 -15.07 -19.86
N ASN A 54 0.90 -14.42 -21.01
CA ASN A 54 0.20 -13.16 -21.29
C ASN A 54 -1.03 -13.48 -22.14
N THR A 55 -2.23 -13.20 -21.63
CA THR A 55 -3.49 -13.55 -22.30
C THR A 55 -3.74 -12.71 -23.55
N THR A 56 -3.31 -11.44 -23.54
CA THR A 56 -3.46 -10.50 -24.65
C THR A 56 -2.68 -10.93 -25.88
N THR A 57 -1.46 -11.43 -25.70
CA THR A 57 -0.56 -11.83 -26.81
C THR A 57 -0.53 -13.33 -27.06
N GLY A 58 -1.06 -14.14 -26.13
CA GLY A 58 -0.95 -15.60 -26.15
C GLY A 58 0.46 -16.13 -25.86
N LYS A 59 1.46 -15.26 -25.65
CA LYS A 59 2.84 -15.68 -25.39
C LYS A 59 2.98 -16.37 -24.04
N THR A 60 3.78 -17.42 -24.02
CA THR A 60 4.09 -18.21 -22.82
C THR A 60 5.59 -18.25 -22.58
N LEU A 61 5.97 -18.44 -21.32
CA LEU A 61 7.36 -18.58 -20.90
C LEU A 61 7.43 -19.74 -19.91
N SER A 62 8.26 -20.75 -20.18
CA SER A 62 8.56 -21.84 -19.23
C SER A 62 9.54 -21.38 -18.15
N TYR A 63 9.66 -22.13 -17.06
CA TYR A 63 10.68 -21.87 -16.04
C TYR A 63 12.11 -22.04 -16.60
N SER A 64 12.35 -23.03 -17.46
CA SER A 64 13.66 -23.22 -18.10
C SER A 64 14.04 -22.02 -18.98
N GLN A 65 13.09 -21.51 -19.76
CA GLN A 65 13.29 -20.31 -20.56
C GLN A 65 13.48 -19.08 -19.66
N PHE A 66 12.64 -18.90 -18.64
CA PHE A 66 12.76 -17.78 -17.71
C PHE A 66 14.14 -17.72 -17.04
N VAL A 67 14.61 -18.82 -16.47
CA VAL A 67 15.93 -18.89 -15.82
C VAL A 67 17.05 -18.65 -16.83
N SER A 68 16.96 -19.24 -18.02
CA SER A 68 17.94 -19.03 -19.10
C SER A 68 17.98 -17.55 -19.52
N GLN A 69 16.83 -16.93 -19.78
CA GLN A 69 16.73 -15.54 -20.19
C GLN A 69 17.21 -14.58 -19.10
N VAL A 70 16.96 -14.87 -17.81
CA VAL A 70 17.51 -14.07 -16.70
C VAL A 70 19.04 -14.11 -16.72
N ARG A 71 19.65 -15.28 -16.93
CA ARG A 71 21.12 -15.43 -17.03
C ARG A 71 21.69 -14.69 -18.25
N SER A 72 21.07 -14.87 -19.42
CA SER A 72 21.48 -14.19 -20.65
C SER A 72 21.36 -12.68 -20.55
N LEU A 73 20.26 -12.18 -19.97
CA LEU A 73 20.06 -10.75 -19.79
C LEU A 73 21.07 -10.18 -18.78
N THR A 74 21.31 -10.87 -17.67
CA THR A 74 22.36 -10.51 -16.69
C THR A 74 23.71 -10.35 -17.37
N TYR A 75 24.10 -11.35 -18.17
CA TYR A 75 25.35 -11.32 -18.93
C TYR A 75 25.40 -10.16 -19.94
N SER A 76 24.36 -10.02 -20.76
CA SER A 76 24.29 -8.98 -21.80
C SER A 76 24.37 -7.57 -21.21
N LEU A 77 23.71 -7.35 -20.07
CA LEU A 77 23.77 -6.06 -19.38
C LEU A 77 25.18 -5.75 -18.87
N GLN A 78 25.90 -6.73 -18.31
CA GLN A 78 27.28 -6.55 -17.85
C GLN A 78 28.25 -6.26 -19.01
N GLN A 79 28.04 -6.86 -20.18
CA GLN A 79 28.92 -6.65 -21.34
C GLN A 79 28.64 -5.31 -22.03
N ARG A 80 27.37 -4.93 -22.15
CA ARG A 80 26.96 -3.77 -22.93
C ARG A 80 27.02 -2.46 -22.16
N TYR A 81 26.85 -2.53 -20.84
CA TYR A 81 26.75 -1.34 -20.00
C TYR A 81 27.70 -1.42 -18.80
N SER A 82 28.41 -0.34 -18.53
CA SER A 82 29.25 -0.19 -17.34
C SER A 82 28.39 0.15 -16.10
N LEU A 83 27.46 -0.73 -15.76
CA LEU A 83 26.54 -0.58 -14.63
C LEU A 83 27.26 -0.95 -13.33
N SER A 84 27.02 -0.14 -12.30
CA SER A 84 27.55 -0.33 -10.95
C SER A 84 26.46 -0.79 -9.99
N GLN A 85 26.84 -1.45 -8.90
CA GLN A 85 25.91 -1.79 -7.83
C GLN A 85 25.21 -0.53 -7.29
N ASN A 86 23.91 -0.65 -7.01
CA ASN A 86 23.00 0.44 -6.65
C ASN A 86 22.64 1.44 -7.76
N ASP A 87 23.15 1.27 -9.00
CA ASP A 87 22.62 2.03 -10.14
C ASP A 87 21.13 1.71 -10.32
N VAL A 88 20.35 2.75 -10.65
CA VAL A 88 18.90 2.65 -10.77
C VAL A 88 18.52 2.40 -12.22
N ALA A 89 17.73 1.33 -12.43
CA ALA A 89 17.08 1.01 -13.68
C ALA A 89 15.61 1.40 -13.60
N PHE A 90 15.15 2.30 -14.47
CA PHE A 90 13.75 2.69 -14.55
C PHE A 90 12.98 1.74 -15.47
N ILE A 91 11.78 1.29 -15.07
CA ILE A 91 10.98 0.38 -15.89
C ILE A 91 9.63 1.02 -16.15
N LEU A 92 9.33 1.31 -17.41
CA LEU A 92 8.07 1.91 -17.83
C LEU A 92 7.46 1.07 -18.95
N SER A 93 6.66 0.09 -18.59
CA SER A 93 6.08 -0.86 -19.54
C SER A 93 4.73 -1.37 -19.05
N PRO A 94 3.79 -1.65 -19.96
CA PRO A 94 2.65 -2.52 -19.67
C PRO A 94 3.10 -3.90 -19.16
N PRO A 95 2.22 -4.65 -18.46
CA PRO A 95 2.50 -6.02 -18.05
C PRO A 95 2.88 -6.90 -19.26
N SER A 96 4.05 -7.53 -19.21
CA SER A 96 4.52 -8.45 -20.27
C SER A 96 5.33 -9.59 -19.68
N ILE A 97 5.54 -10.65 -20.47
CA ILE A 97 6.37 -11.81 -20.06
C ILE A 97 7.85 -11.45 -19.87
N HIS A 98 8.29 -10.28 -20.36
CA HIS A 98 9.66 -9.81 -20.22
C HIS A 98 9.92 -9.12 -18.87
N ILE A 99 8.91 -8.54 -18.24
CA ILE A 99 9.07 -7.81 -16.97
C ILE A 99 9.65 -8.68 -15.84
N PRO A 100 9.22 -9.94 -15.65
CA PRO A 100 9.86 -10.81 -14.68
C PRO A 100 11.34 -11.05 -14.97
N VAL A 101 11.69 -11.25 -16.24
CA VAL A 101 13.08 -11.48 -16.67
C VAL A 101 13.94 -10.25 -16.33
N VAL A 102 13.45 -9.06 -16.67
CA VAL A 102 14.12 -7.79 -16.37
C VAL A 102 14.31 -7.61 -14.87
N TYR A 103 13.26 -7.78 -14.05
CA TYR A 103 13.36 -7.61 -12.61
C TYR A 103 14.39 -8.57 -11.99
N PHE A 104 14.34 -9.86 -12.35
CA PHE A 104 15.26 -10.85 -11.78
C PHE A 104 16.71 -10.65 -12.24
N ALA A 105 16.94 -10.25 -13.50
CA ALA A 105 18.28 -9.93 -13.99
C ALA A 105 18.88 -8.72 -13.26
N LEU A 106 18.10 -7.62 -13.14
CA LEU A 106 18.53 -6.41 -12.43
C LEU A 106 18.82 -6.67 -10.95
N LEU A 107 17.94 -7.40 -10.26
CA LEU A 107 18.13 -7.78 -8.86
C LEU A 107 19.36 -8.67 -8.65
N SER A 108 19.67 -9.56 -9.61
CA SER A 108 20.86 -10.42 -9.56
C SER A 108 22.16 -9.64 -9.79
N LEU A 109 22.08 -8.48 -10.47
CA LEU A 109 23.21 -7.56 -10.67
C LEU A 109 23.38 -6.55 -9.52
N GLY A 110 22.49 -6.57 -8.51
CA GLY A 110 22.49 -5.56 -7.45
C GLY A 110 22.07 -4.17 -7.93
N LEU A 111 21.31 -4.10 -9.02
CA LEU A 111 20.72 -2.86 -9.53
C LEU A 111 19.38 -2.58 -8.85
N VAL A 112 19.07 -1.30 -8.70
CA VAL A 112 17.82 -0.85 -8.07
C VAL A 112 16.72 -0.83 -9.12
N VAL A 113 15.70 -1.65 -8.92
CA VAL A 113 14.53 -1.75 -9.81
C VAL A 113 13.53 -0.63 -9.46
N SER A 114 13.32 0.32 -10.38
CA SER A 114 12.37 1.42 -10.20
C SER A 114 11.25 1.36 -11.24
N PRO A 115 10.21 0.53 -11.04
CA PRO A 115 9.11 0.42 -11.97
C PRO A 115 8.05 1.51 -11.76
N ALA A 116 7.46 1.95 -12.86
CA ALA A 116 6.47 3.02 -12.90
C ALA A 116 5.23 2.62 -13.70
N ASN A 117 4.15 3.38 -13.50
CA ASN A 117 2.90 3.18 -14.24
C ASN A 117 3.05 3.68 -15.69
N PRO A 118 2.94 2.83 -16.73
CA PRO A 118 3.03 3.29 -18.12
C PRO A 118 1.94 4.33 -18.47
N LEU A 119 0.81 4.28 -17.77
CA LEU A 119 -0.31 5.22 -17.94
C LEU A 119 -0.12 6.56 -17.22
N SER A 120 0.96 6.73 -16.43
CA SER A 120 1.24 8.01 -15.79
C SER A 120 1.54 9.11 -16.80
N SER A 121 1.20 10.34 -16.43
CA SER A 121 1.47 11.52 -17.26
C SER A 121 2.96 11.79 -17.37
N ASN A 122 3.37 12.56 -18.39
CA ASN A 122 4.78 12.95 -18.55
C ASN A 122 5.33 13.69 -17.33
N SER A 123 4.50 14.52 -16.67
CA SER A 123 4.88 15.24 -15.45
C SER A 123 5.13 14.29 -14.26
N GLU A 124 4.31 13.24 -14.12
CA GLU A 124 4.48 12.24 -13.07
C GLU A 124 5.72 11.40 -13.31
N ILE A 125 5.96 10.98 -14.56
CA ILE A 125 7.16 10.23 -14.93
C ILE A 125 8.42 11.08 -14.74
N ALA A 126 8.42 12.34 -15.17
CA ALA A 126 9.54 13.26 -14.95
C ALA A 126 9.85 13.42 -13.45
N HIS A 127 8.83 13.58 -12.60
CA HIS A 127 8.98 13.64 -11.15
C HIS A 127 9.56 12.34 -10.57
N GLN A 128 9.10 11.18 -11.04
CA GLN A 128 9.62 9.87 -10.61
C GLN A 128 11.08 9.66 -11.04
N ILE A 129 11.45 10.08 -12.25
CA ILE A 129 12.83 10.05 -12.75
C ILE A 129 13.71 10.99 -11.93
N GLN A 130 13.23 12.17 -11.56
CA GLN A 130 13.95 13.10 -10.68
C GLN A 130 14.21 12.51 -9.29
N LEU A 131 13.24 11.77 -8.75
CA LEU A 131 13.36 11.10 -7.45
C LEU A 131 14.34 9.91 -7.49
N SER A 132 14.27 9.11 -8.54
CA SER A 132 15.00 7.83 -8.64
C SER A 132 16.35 7.94 -9.33
N LYS A 133 16.59 9.00 -10.11
CA LYS A 133 17.84 9.27 -10.83
C LYS A 133 18.38 8.04 -11.60
N PRO A 134 17.58 7.44 -12.50
CA PRO A 134 17.99 6.26 -13.23
C PRO A 134 19.14 6.54 -14.19
N VAL A 135 20.01 5.54 -14.37
CA VAL A 135 21.10 5.58 -15.35
C VAL A 135 20.73 4.87 -16.66
N VAL A 136 19.71 4.01 -16.62
CA VAL A 136 19.18 3.23 -17.75
C VAL A 136 17.66 3.08 -17.60
N ALA A 137 16.93 3.00 -18.72
CA ALA A 137 15.50 2.72 -18.72
C ALA A 137 15.17 1.49 -19.57
N PHE A 138 14.18 0.70 -19.15
CA PHE A 138 13.56 -0.39 -19.89
C PHE A 138 12.11 -0.01 -20.18
N VAL A 139 11.80 0.23 -21.44
CA VAL A 139 10.50 0.77 -21.86
C VAL A 139 9.97 0.11 -23.12
N THR A 140 8.75 0.39 -23.51
CA THR A 140 8.23 0.04 -24.85
C THR A 140 8.39 1.23 -25.81
N SER A 141 8.27 0.97 -27.10
CA SER A 141 8.28 2.01 -28.14
C SER A 141 7.21 3.08 -27.84
N GLU A 142 6.02 2.66 -27.38
CA GLU A 142 4.92 3.53 -26.95
C GLU A 142 5.30 4.48 -25.81
N THR A 143 6.11 4.03 -24.84
CA THR A 143 6.42 4.77 -23.61
C THR A 143 7.78 5.47 -23.64
N SER A 144 8.59 5.20 -24.66
CA SER A 144 9.94 5.72 -24.84
C SER A 144 10.04 7.24 -24.83
N HIS A 145 9.05 7.92 -25.44
CA HIS A 145 8.99 9.39 -25.52
C HIS A 145 8.87 10.09 -24.16
N LYS A 146 8.54 9.35 -23.08
CA LYS A 146 8.45 9.88 -21.71
C LYS A 146 9.79 9.90 -20.99
N ILE A 147 10.83 9.30 -21.57
CA ILE A 147 12.13 9.10 -20.95
C ILE A 147 13.13 10.14 -21.50
N PRO A 148 13.81 10.91 -20.64
CA PRO A 148 14.88 11.81 -21.07
C PRO A 148 16.14 11.01 -21.45
N SER A 149 17.14 11.66 -22.03
CA SER A 149 18.44 11.03 -22.27
C SER A 149 19.09 10.61 -20.94
N LEU A 150 19.42 9.32 -20.82
CA LEU A 150 20.08 8.72 -19.65
C LEU A 150 21.52 8.30 -19.98
N LYS A 151 22.37 8.16 -18.95
CA LYS A 151 23.80 7.78 -19.09
C LYS A 151 24.04 6.55 -19.96
N HIS A 152 23.22 5.52 -19.80
CA HIS A 152 23.28 4.27 -20.56
C HIS A 152 22.11 4.12 -21.54
N GLY A 153 21.35 5.20 -21.75
CA GLY A 153 20.23 5.24 -22.69
C GLY A 153 19.02 4.41 -22.26
N THR A 154 18.26 3.98 -23.27
CA THR A 154 16.97 3.31 -23.13
C THR A 154 16.99 2.00 -23.91
N VAL A 155 16.54 0.93 -23.26
CA VAL A 155 16.31 -0.39 -23.86
C VAL A 155 14.83 -0.54 -24.18
N LEU A 156 14.51 -0.73 -25.45
CA LEU A 156 13.15 -0.99 -25.92
C LEU A 156 12.83 -2.49 -25.78
N LEU A 157 11.85 -2.84 -24.96
CA LEU A 157 11.44 -4.22 -24.66
C LEU A 157 10.71 -4.90 -25.82
N ASP A 158 10.14 -4.10 -26.72
CA ASP A 158 9.37 -4.52 -27.90
C ASP A 158 10.18 -4.40 -29.20
N SER A 159 11.46 -4.07 -29.12
CA SER A 159 12.34 -3.98 -30.29
C SER A 159 12.91 -5.34 -30.68
N PRO A 160 13.31 -5.54 -31.96
CA PRO A 160 13.91 -6.79 -32.41
C PRO A 160 15.27 -7.08 -31.77
N GLU A 161 15.94 -6.07 -31.21
CA GLU A 161 17.21 -6.22 -30.50
C GLU A 161 17.03 -6.84 -29.11
N PHE A 162 15.91 -6.62 -28.42
CA PHE A 162 15.73 -7.11 -27.06
C PHE A 162 15.80 -8.64 -26.95
N PRO A 163 15.16 -9.44 -27.83
CA PRO A 163 15.34 -10.89 -27.87
C PRO A 163 16.81 -11.34 -27.95
N SER A 164 17.69 -10.59 -28.63
CA SER A 164 19.11 -10.95 -28.72
C SER A 164 19.81 -10.90 -27.36
N LEU A 165 19.42 -9.96 -26.48
CA LEU A 165 19.93 -9.88 -25.10
C LEU A 165 19.47 -11.06 -24.23
N LEU A 166 18.38 -11.74 -24.63
CA LEU A 166 17.80 -12.87 -23.90
C LEU A 166 18.38 -14.23 -24.33
N THR A 167 19.07 -14.30 -25.47
CA THR A 167 19.67 -15.53 -26.01
C THR A 167 21.19 -15.53 -25.97
N GLN A 168 21.81 -14.37 -25.73
CA GLN A 168 23.26 -14.25 -25.67
C GLN A 168 23.83 -15.09 -24.51
N SER A 169 24.55 -16.14 -24.86
CA SER A 169 25.20 -17.05 -23.91
C SER A 169 26.68 -17.19 -24.27
N ASN A 170 27.56 -16.85 -23.33
CA ASN A 170 28.93 -17.37 -23.36
C ASN A 170 29.01 -18.49 -22.33
N ILE A 171 28.68 -19.71 -22.78
CA ILE A 171 29.04 -20.95 -22.07
C ILE A 171 30.57 -21.15 -22.08
N VAL A 172 31.31 -20.39 -22.89
CA VAL A 172 32.74 -20.63 -23.17
C VAL A 172 33.66 -20.52 -21.94
N ASN A 173 33.24 -19.92 -20.80
CA ASN A 173 34.05 -19.89 -19.57
C ASN A 173 33.28 -20.11 -18.26
N GLY A 174 32.04 -20.61 -18.28
CA GLY A 174 31.35 -21.13 -17.09
C GLY A 174 31.08 -20.18 -15.91
N ILE A 175 31.46 -18.89 -15.97
CA ILE A 175 31.28 -17.95 -14.85
C ILE A 175 30.86 -16.59 -15.42
N THR A 176 29.56 -16.28 -15.39
CA THR A 176 29.15 -14.88 -15.23
C THR A 176 29.81 -14.41 -13.94
N LYS A 177 30.61 -13.33 -13.99
CA LYS A 177 31.26 -12.80 -12.79
C LYS A 177 30.17 -12.51 -11.77
N SER A 178 30.06 -13.39 -10.77
CA SER A 178 29.03 -13.28 -9.73
C SER A 178 29.21 -11.93 -9.05
N VAL A 179 28.16 -11.11 -9.11
CA VAL A 179 28.16 -9.81 -8.45
C VAL A 179 27.80 -10.03 -6.99
N LYS A 180 28.63 -9.51 -6.09
CA LYS A 180 28.38 -9.59 -4.65
C LYS A 180 27.30 -8.58 -4.26
N VAL A 181 26.07 -9.05 -4.04
CA VAL A 181 24.95 -8.23 -3.56
C VAL A 181 24.76 -8.42 -2.06
N ASN A 182 24.76 -7.34 -1.27
CA ASN A 182 24.49 -7.42 0.16
C ASN A 182 22.99 -7.26 0.42
N GLN A 183 22.49 -7.91 1.47
CA GLN A 183 21.07 -7.83 1.82
C GLN A 183 20.64 -6.41 2.23
N SER A 184 21.57 -5.58 2.71
CA SER A 184 21.32 -4.17 3.06
C SER A 184 21.17 -3.25 1.86
N ASP A 185 21.60 -3.68 0.67
CA ASP A 185 21.57 -2.84 -0.52
C ASP A 185 20.13 -2.61 -0.98
N THR A 186 19.90 -1.46 -1.62
CA THR A 186 18.59 -1.11 -2.17
C THR A 186 18.30 -2.02 -3.35
N ALA A 187 17.16 -2.71 -3.31
CA ALA A 187 16.70 -3.60 -4.36
C ALA A 187 15.68 -2.93 -5.28
N ALA A 188 14.84 -2.05 -4.72
CA ALA A 188 13.79 -1.38 -5.48
C ALA A 188 13.47 0.01 -4.94
N ILE A 189 13.04 0.91 -5.83
CA ILE A 189 12.38 2.17 -5.49
C ILE A 189 10.94 2.07 -6.00
N LEU A 190 9.98 2.08 -5.08
CA LEU A 190 8.56 1.97 -5.40
C LEU A 190 7.82 3.26 -5.03
N TYR A 191 6.81 3.62 -5.80
CA TYR A 191 6.14 4.90 -5.65
C TYR A 191 4.88 4.80 -4.79
N SER A 192 4.72 5.75 -3.87
CA SER A 192 3.51 5.92 -3.09
C SER A 192 2.91 7.31 -3.32
N SER A 193 1.58 7.40 -3.35
CA SER A 193 0.85 8.67 -3.50
C SER A 193 1.09 9.65 -2.33
N GLY A 194 1.68 9.19 -1.23
CA GLY A 194 1.86 10.01 -0.02
C GLY A 194 0.52 10.40 0.62
N THR A 195 0.56 10.85 1.87
CA THR A 195 -0.63 11.43 2.55
C THR A 195 -0.64 12.96 2.51
N THR A 196 0.31 13.58 1.78
CA THR A 196 0.65 15.00 1.89
C THR A 196 0.92 15.67 0.53
N GLY A 197 0.38 15.14 -0.58
CA GLY A 197 0.55 15.75 -1.92
C GLY A 197 1.30 14.85 -2.91
N ARG A 198 2.56 15.20 -3.25
CA ARG A 198 3.32 14.58 -4.35
C ARG A 198 3.77 13.15 -4.06
N VAL A 199 3.92 12.37 -5.14
CA VAL A 199 4.47 11.00 -5.12
C VAL A 199 5.85 10.96 -4.46
N LYS A 200 6.07 9.95 -3.61
CA LYS A 200 7.36 9.70 -2.94
C LYS A 200 7.93 8.36 -3.39
N GLY A 201 9.25 8.32 -3.59
CA GLY A 201 10.01 7.08 -3.79
C GLY A 201 10.26 6.39 -2.46
N VAL A 202 10.00 5.08 -2.41
CA VAL A 202 10.18 4.23 -1.23
C VAL A 202 11.27 3.23 -1.55
N MET A 203 12.42 3.38 -0.90
CA MET A 203 13.51 2.41 -1.01
C MET A 203 13.16 1.12 -0.26
N MET A 204 13.33 0.00 -0.94
CA MET A 204 13.21 -1.33 -0.37
C MET A 204 14.54 -2.05 -0.54
N THR A 205 15.08 -2.56 0.56
CA THR A 205 16.32 -3.35 0.52
C THR A 205 16.06 -4.79 0.09
N HIS A 206 17.11 -5.50 -0.34
CA HIS A 206 17.02 -6.94 -0.57
C HIS A 206 16.53 -7.67 0.68
N ARG A 207 16.97 -7.26 1.88
CA ARG A 207 16.52 -7.81 3.16
C ARG A 207 15.02 -7.67 3.38
N ASN A 208 14.42 -6.52 3.00
CA ASN A 208 12.98 -6.33 3.12
C ASN A 208 12.22 -7.34 2.26
N LEU A 209 12.68 -7.55 1.01
CA LEU A 209 12.06 -8.50 0.08
C LEU A 209 12.26 -9.95 0.54
N ILE A 210 13.47 -10.32 0.96
CA ILE A 210 13.79 -11.65 1.51
C ILE A 210 12.91 -11.94 2.71
N ALA A 211 12.80 -11.03 3.67
CA ALA A 211 11.96 -11.22 4.85
C ALA A 211 10.49 -11.45 4.49
N MET A 212 9.97 -10.73 3.49
CA MET A 212 8.62 -10.97 2.98
C MET A 212 8.48 -12.35 2.33
N MET A 213 9.45 -12.75 1.50
CA MET A 213 9.45 -14.06 0.83
C MET A 213 9.55 -15.22 1.83
N THR A 214 10.38 -15.10 2.86
CA THR A 214 10.50 -16.10 3.93
C THR A 214 9.15 -16.33 4.64
N VAL A 215 8.40 -15.27 4.94
CA VAL A 215 7.07 -15.39 5.54
C VAL A 215 6.07 -16.09 4.59
N ILE A 216 6.15 -15.81 3.29
CA ILE A 216 5.29 -16.44 2.28
C ILE A 216 5.61 -17.93 2.14
N HIS A 217 6.89 -18.28 2.01
CA HIS A 217 7.35 -19.66 1.92
C HIS A 217 6.88 -20.47 3.12
N HIS A 218 7.13 -19.98 4.34
CA HIS A 218 6.73 -20.67 5.57
C HIS A 218 5.21 -20.83 5.74
N GLN A 219 4.42 -19.86 5.27
CA GLN A 219 2.96 -19.99 5.27
C GLN A 219 2.46 -21.05 4.30
N ASN A 220 3.18 -21.27 3.20
CA ASN A 220 2.81 -22.27 2.20
C ASN A 220 3.20 -23.67 2.68
N THR A 221 4.42 -23.85 3.19
CA THR A 221 4.90 -25.14 3.71
C THR A 221 4.07 -25.65 4.89
N ASN A 222 3.63 -24.78 5.80
CA ASN A 222 2.84 -25.18 6.97
C ASN A 222 1.35 -25.40 6.68
N GLN A 223 0.84 -24.97 5.52
CA GLN A 223 -0.55 -25.26 5.12
C GLN A 223 -0.70 -26.68 4.54
N GLY A 224 0.39 -27.34 4.18
CA GLY A 224 0.41 -28.71 3.68
C GLY A 224 0.62 -29.76 4.79
N GLN A 225 -0.24 -29.81 5.81
CA GLN A 225 -0.28 -30.94 6.77
C GLN A 225 -0.96 -32.19 6.16
N GLY A 226 -0.56 -32.56 4.94
CA GLY A 226 -0.95 -33.79 4.26
C GLY A 226 0.25 -34.35 3.49
N ASN A 227 0.31 -35.67 3.33
CA ASN A 227 1.42 -36.35 2.65
C ASN A 227 1.52 -36.08 1.13
N GLU A 228 0.60 -35.29 0.57
CA GLU A 228 0.58 -34.92 -0.84
C GLU A 228 1.01 -33.46 -1.03
N LYS A 229 1.99 -33.22 -1.92
CA LYS A 229 2.31 -31.86 -2.37
C LYS A 229 1.08 -31.27 -3.04
N PRO A 230 0.52 -30.13 -2.58
CA PRO A 230 -0.63 -29.52 -3.23
C PRO A 230 -0.29 -29.20 -4.70
N PRO A 231 -1.27 -29.33 -5.61
CA PRO A 231 -1.07 -29.00 -7.01
C PRO A 231 -0.63 -27.53 -7.16
N ARG A 232 0.20 -27.28 -8.18
CA ARG A 232 0.76 -25.95 -8.48
C ARG A 232 -0.35 -24.93 -8.64
N SER A 233 -0.20 -23.78 -7.98
CA SER A 233 -1.19 -22.71 -8.12
C SER A 233 -0.95 -21.94 -9.41
N VAL A 234 -2.03 -21.75 -10.18
CA VAL A 234 -2.08 -20.79 -11.30
C VAL A 234 -2.76 -19.53 -10.80
N THR A 235 -2.08 -18.38 -10.86
CA THR A 235 -2.59 -17.10 -10.34
C THR A 235 -2.83 -16.09 -11.45
N PHE A 236 -4.05 -15.57 -11.58
CA PHE A 236 -4.34 -14.45 -12.48
C PHE A 236 -4.01 -13.12 -11.80
N PHE A 237 -3.12 -12.33 -12.39
CA PHE A 237 -2.72 -11.05 -11.84
C PHE A 237 -3.66 -9.94 -12.31
N THR A 238 -4.58 -9.53 -11.43
CA THR A 238 -5.39 -8.31 -11.59
C THR A 238 -4.65 -7.04 -11.13
N VAL A 239 -3.41 -7.20 -10.66
CA VAL A 239 -2.64 -6.13 -10.01
C VAL A 239 -1.46 -5.72 -10.87
N PRO A 240 -1.16 -4.41 -10.95
CA PRO A 240 -0.05 -3.91 -11.75
C PRO A 240 1.30 -4.37 -11.19
N LEU A 241 2.20 -4.82 -12.06
CA LEU A 241 3.55 -5.29 -11.71
C LEU A 241 4.45 -4.18 -11.13
N PHE A 242 4.24 -2.93 -11.54
CA PHE A 242 4.97 -1.77 -11.03
C PHE A 242 4.60 -1.40 -9.58
N HIS A 243 3.41 -1.81 -9.13
CA HIS A 243 2.97 -1.53 -7.77
C HIS A 243 3.56 -2.57 -6.82
N VAL A 244 3.86 -2.17 -5.58
CA VAL A 244 4.49 -3.04 -4.58
C VAL A 244 3.80 -4.40 -4.43
N PHE A 245 2.47 -4.44 -4.56
CA PHE A 245 1.72 -5.69 -4.50
C PHE A 245 2.06 -6.63 -5.67
N GLY A 246 2.02 -6.16 -6.91
CA GLY A 246 2.40 -6.98 -8.07
C GLY A 246 3.88 -7.34 -8.03
N PHE A 247 4.73 -6.40 -7.61
CA PHE A 247 6.17 -6.61 -7.49
C PHE A 247 6.54 -7.78 -6.56
N PHE A 248 6.07 -7.79 -5.31
CA PHE A 248 6.40 -8.91 -4.40
C PHE A 248 5.65 -10.19 -4.77
N MET A 249 4.44 -10.10 -5.34
CA MET A 249 3.69 -11.28 -5.80
C MET A 249 4.46 -12.00 -6.90
N LEU A 250 5.12 -11.26 -7.79
CA LEU A 250 5.94 -11.85 -8.84
C LEU A 250 7.14 -12.62 -8.26
N LEU A 251 7.83 -12.05 -7.26
CA LEU A 251 8.88 -12.76 -6.52
C LEU A 251 8.35 -14.03 -5.85
N ALA A 252 7.14 -13.95 -5.27
CA ALA A 252 6.50 -15.08 -4.61
C ALA A 252 6.09 -16.20 -5.57
N VAL A 253 5.67 -15.86 -6.79
CA VAL A 253 5.36 -16.86 -7.84
C VAL A 253 6.61 -17.67 -8.17
N VAL A 254 7.76 -17.01 -8.38
CA VAL A 254 9.03 -17.71 -8.64
C VAL A 254 9.46 -18.54 -7.43
N LEU A 255 9.43 -17.95 -6.23
CA LEU A 255 9.80 -18.63 -4.98
C LEU A 255 9.03 -19.95 -4.77
N LEU A 256 7.74 -19.95 -5.09
CA LEU A 256 6.84 -21.10 -4.91
C LEU A 256 6.73 -21.98 -6.16
N GLY A 257 7.42 -21.61 -7.25
CA GLY A 257 7.33 -22.30 -8.52
C GLY A 257 5.94 -22.24 -9.18
N ASN A 258 5.09 -21.28 -8.84
CA ASN A 258 3.72 -21.18 -9.37
C ASN A 258 3.66 -20.65 -10.81
N THR A 259 2.48 -20.68 -11.44
CA THR A 259 2.25 -20.05 -12.74
C THR A 259 1.53 -18.72 -12.57
N VAL A 260 1.93 -17.71 -13.35
CA VAL A 260 1.25 -16.41 -13.41
C VAL A 260 0.58 -16.19 -14.77
N VAL A 261 -0.68 -15.77 -14.74
CA VAL A 261 -1.43 -15.31 -15.92
C VAL A 261 -1.53 -13.80 -15.85
N LEU A 262 -0.95 -13.13 -16.85
CA LEU A 262 -0.87 -11.68 -16.98
C LEU A 262 -1.86 -11.19 -18.03
N VAL A 263 -2.41 -10.00 -17.79
CA VAL A 263 -3.23 -9.26 -18.74
C VAL A 263 -2.72 -7.82 -18.82
N GLU A 264 -2.68 -7.24 -20.01
CA GLU A 264 -2.23 -5.85 -20.19
C GLU A 264 -3.29 -4.86 -19.72
N ARG A 265 -4.56 -5.11 -20.07
CA ARG A 265 -5.71 -4.34 -19.65
C ARG A 265 -6.79 -5.25 -19.11
N PHE A 266 -7.26 -4.96 -17.90
CA PHE A 266 -8.30 -5.76 -17.28
C PHE A 266 -9.63 -5.64 -18.06
N ASP A 267 -10.18 -6.80 -18.40
CA ASP A 267 -11.55 -6.99 -18.85
C ASP A 267 -12.17 -8.18 -18.09
N PHE A 268 -13.44 -8.06 -17.70
CA PHE A 268 -14.08 -9.06 -16.84
C PHE A 268 -14.35 -10.36 -17.59
N GLU A 269 -14.81 -10.31 -18.83
CA GLU A 269 -15.13 -11.51 -19.60
C GLU A 269 -13.84 -12.23 -20.04
N GLU A 270 -12.83 -11.49 -20.48
CA GLU A 270 -11.51 -12.05 -20.80
C GLU A 270 -10.86 -12.70 -19.57
N MET A 271 -11.04 -12.12 -18.38
CA MET A 271 -10.61 -12.76 -17.13
C MET A 271 -11.33 -14.10 -16.92
N LEU A 272 -12.65 -14.19 -17.13
CA LEU A 272 -13.39 -15.45 -16.99
C LEU A 272 -12.91 -16.50 -18.02
N ARG A 273 -12.69 -16.09 -19.27
CA ARG A 273 -12.11 -16.93 -20.33
C ARG A 273 -10.72 -17.43 -19.94
N ALA A 274 -9.89 -16.57 -19.34
CA ALA A 274 -8.57 -16.95 -18.85
C ALA A 274 -8.63 -17.93 -17.67
N VAL A 275 -9.61 -17.78 -16.76
CA VAL A 275 -9.83 -18.72 -15.66
C VAL A 275 -10.12 -20.12 -16.20
N GLU A 276 -11.04 -20.23 -17.15
CA GLU A 276 -11.41 -21.50 -17.77
C GLU A 276 -10.25 -22.12 -18.56
N LYS A 277 -9.60 -21.32 -19.42
CA LYS A 277 -8.54 -21.78 -20.33
C LYS A 277 -7.27 -22.21 -19.61
N TYR A 278 -6.84 -21.43 -18.62
CA TYR A 278 -5.56 -21.66 -17.92
C TYR A 278 -5.75 -22.32 -16.54
N LYS A 279 -6.98 -22.72 -16.20
CA LYS A 279 -7.35 -23.35 -14.93
C LYS A 279 -6.83 -22.56 -13.73
N VAL A 280 -7.16 -21.26 -13.70
CA VAL A 280 -6.71 -20.35 -12.65
C VAL A 280 -7.24 -20.78 -11.29
N THR A 281 -6.33 -21.01 -10.35
CA THR A 281 -6.64 -21.44 -8.98
C THR A 281 -6.92 -20.28 -8.02
N GLY A 282 -6.44 -19.08 -8.32
CA GLY A 282 -6.76 -17.92 -7.52
C GLY A 282 -6.29 -16.60 -8.09
N MET A 283 -6.75 -15.51 -7.48
CA MET A 283 -6.35 -14.17 -7.88
C MET A 283 -6.55 -13.15 -6.75
N PRO A 284 -5.70 -12.11 -6.66
CA PRO A 284 -6.05 -10.92 -5.92
C PRO A 284 -7.25 -10.25 -6.59
N VAL A 285 -8.17 -9.67 -5.80
CA VAL A 285 -9.35 -8.97 -6.33
C VAL A 285 -9.64 -7.70 -5.52
N SER A 286 -10.26 -6.72 -6.17
CA SER A 286 -10.85 -5.56 -5.51
C SER A 286 -12.32 -5.83 -5.16
N PRO A 287 -12.95 -5.09 -4.23
CA PRO A 287 -14.38 -5.26 -3.95
C PRO A 287 -15.29 -5.11 -5.17
N PRO A 288 -15.07 -4.15 -6.10
CA PRO A 288 -15.84 -4.08 -7.35
C PRO A 288 -15.81 -5.37 -8.17
N LEU A 289 -14.67 -6.06 -8.22
CA LEU A 289 -14.56 -7.33 -8.93
C LEU A 289 -15.38 -8.44 -8.24
N VAL A 290 -15.38 -8.51 -6.91
CA VAL A 290 -16.25 -9.45 -6.18
C VAL A 290 -17.73 -9.14 -6.46
N VAL A 291 -18.11 -7.87 -6.50
CA VAL A 291 -19.47 -7.46 -6.88
C VAL A 291 -19.81 -7.91 -8.31
N ALA A 292 -18.88 -7.79 -9.26
CA ALA A 292 -19.07 -8.26 -10.63
C ALA A 292 -19.27 -9.80 -10.69
N PHE A 293 -18.49 -10.57 -9.93
CA PHE A 293 -18.70 -12.02 -9.78
C PHE A 293 -20.09 -12.36 -9.27
N VAL A 294 -20.59 -11.64 -8.27
CA VAL A 294 -21.94 -11.87 -7.72
C VAL A 294 -23.02 -11.51 -8.74
N LYS A 295 -22.95 -10.31 -9.33
CA LYS A 295 -24.04 -9.74 -10.13
C LYS A 295 -24.10 -10.20 -11.58
N SER A 296 -22.98 -10.58 -12.19
CA SER A 296 -22.94 -10.89 -13.62
C SER A 296 -23.37 -12.33 -13.90
N ASP A 297 -24.22 -12.52 -14.91
CA ASP A 297 -24.57 -13.84 -15.44
C ASP A 297 -23.50 -14.42 -16.37
N LEU A 298 -22.52 -13.61 -16.80
CA LEU A 298 -21.39 -14.10 -17.59
C LEU A 298 -20.62 -15.21 -16.86
N THR A 299 -20.61 -15.19 -15.52
CA THR A 299 -19.94 -16.24 -14.73
C THR A 299 -20.53 -17.63 -14.94
N ARG A 300 -21.77 -17.75 -15.45
CA ARG A 300 -22.41 -19.05 -15.77
C ARG A 300 -21.95 -19.60 -17.12
N LYS A 301 -21.35 -18.77 -17.99
CA LYS A 301 -20.93 -19.15 -19.34
C LYS A 301 -19.55 -19.81 -19.40
N TYR A 302 -18.79 -19.77 -18.31
CA TYR A 302 -17.41 -20.26 -18.24
C TYR A 302 -17.27 -21.28 -17.11
N ASP A 303 -16.41 -22.28 -17.31
CA ASP A 303 -15.99 -23.19 -16.25
C ASP A 303 -15.02 -22.51 -15.27
N LEU A 304 -15.54 -22.16 -14.09
CA LEU A 304 -14.79 -21.54 -13.00
C LEU A 304 -14.42 -22.53 -11.89
N SER A 305 -14.61 -23.83 -12.09
CA SER A 305 -14.40 -24.88 -11.07
C SER A 305 -12.96 -24.97 -10.57
N SER A 306 -11.99 -24.50 -11.36
CA SER A 306 -10.58 -24.44 -10.98
C SER A 306 -10.27 -23.39 -9.90
N LEU A 307 -11.12 -22.37 -9.73
CA LEU A 307 -10.91 -21.33 -8.72
C LEU A 307 -11.06 -21.92 -7.31
N GLN A 308 -10.04 -21.70 -6.49
CA GLN A 308 -10.00 -22.15 -5.10
C GLN A 308 -9.99 -20.96 -4.13
N ARG A 309 -9.43 -19.81 -4.52
CA ARG A 309 -9.27 -18.68 -3.60
C ARG A 309 -9.27 -17.30 -4.27
N LEU A 310 -9.96 -16.35 -3.65
CA LEU A 310 -9.90 -14.93 -4.00
C LEU A 310 -9.34 -14.12 -2.82
N GLY A 311 -8.27 -13.35 -3.08
CA GLY A 311 -7.69 -12.44 -2.09
C GLY A 311 -8.24 -11.02 -2.24
N CYS A 312 -9.29 -10.68 -1.48
CA CYS A 312 -9.92 -9.36 -1.59
C CYS A 312 -9.20 -8.30 -0.75
N GLY A 313 -8.84 -7.16 -1.37
CA GLY A 313 -8.13 -6.06 -0.72
C GLY A 313 -8.34 -4.69 -1.37
N GLY A 314 -7.73 -3.65 -0.81
CA GLY A 314 -7.81 -2.27 -1.30
C GLY A 314 -8.97 -1.46 -0.72
N ALA A 315 -10.18 -2.04 -0.59
CA ALA A 315 -11.36 -1.41 0.02
C ALA A 315 -12.15 -2.41 0.89
N PRO A 316 -12.99 -1.95 1.84
CA PRO A 316 -13.85 -2.86 2.60
C PRO A 316 -14.85 -3.52 1.65
N LEU A 317 -15.07 -4.82 1.81
CA LEU A 317 -16.12 -5.56 1.14
C LEU A 317 -17.28 -5.72 2.13
N GLY A 318 -18.50 -5.38 1.69
CA GLY A 318 -19.70 -5.52 2.51
C GLY A 318 -20.00 -7.00 2.80
N LYS A 319 -20.46 -7.28 4.04
CA LYS A 319 -20.79 -8.64 4.48
C LYS A 319 -21.79 -9.31 3.54
N ASP A 320 -22.79 -8.57 3.09
CA ASP A 320 -23.87 -9.07 2.22
C ASP A 320 -23.33 -9.54 0.87
N ILE A 321 -22.39 -8.80 0.28
CA ILE A 321 -21.73 -9.19 -0.97
C ILE A 321 -20.86 -10.42 -0.75
N ALA A 322 -20.15 -10.51 0.37
CA ALA A 322 -19.32 -11.68 0.69
C ALA A 322 -20.18 -12.95 0.88
N MET A 323 -21.33 -12.84 1.54
CA MET A 323 -22.28 -13.96 1.71
C MET A 323 -22.84 -14.41 0.36
N ARG A 324 -23.32 -13.48 -0.47
CA ARG A 324 -23.82 -13.81 -1.83
C ARG A 324 -22.74 -14.40 -2.73
N PHE A 325 -21.49 -13.97 -2.59
CA PHE A 325 -20.37 -14.59 -3.28
C PHE A 325 -20.19 -16.05 -2.84
N ASN A 326 -20.21 -16.32 -1.54
CA ASN A 326 -20.06 -17.67 -0.99
C ASN A 326 -21.24 -18.59 -1.39
N GLU A 327 -22.46 -18.07 -1.47
CA GLU A 327 -23.63 -18.80 -1.97
C GLU A 327 -23.46 -19.19 -3.46
N LYS A 328 -22.96 -18.27 -4.29
CA LYS A 328 -22.75 -18.50 -5.72
C LYS A 328 -21.52 -19.37 -6.02
N PHE A 329 -20.48 -19.31 -5.18
CA PHE A 329 -19.20 -19.99 -5.34
C PHE A 329 -18.75 -20.70 -4.05
N PRO A 330 -19.45 -21.74 -3.59
CA PRO A 330 -19.21 -22.35 -2.27
C PRO A 330 -17.83 -23.03 -2.14
N GLY A 331 -17.20 -23.42 -3.26
CA GLY A 331 -15.86 -24.00 -3.27
C GLY A 331 -14.71 -22.98 -3.27
N VAL A 332 -15.01 -21.67 -3.36
CA VAL A 332 -14.00 -20.62 -3.50
C VAL A 332 -13.80 -19.89 -2.18
N LEU A 333 -12.62 -20.03 -1.58
CA LEU A 333 -12.26 -19.33 -0.36
C LEU A 333 -12.08 -17.82 -0.64
N LEU A 334 -13.08 -17.03 -0.25
CA LEU A 334 -12.97 -15.57 -0.26
C LEU A 334 -12.24 -15.08 0.99
N VAL A 335 -10.94 -14.82 0.84
CA VAL A 335 -10.13 -14.23 1.91
C VAL A 335 -10.28 -12.72 1.87
N GLN A 336 -11.24 -12.21 2.64
CA GLN A 336 -11.26 -10.78 2.95
C GLN A 336 -10.23 -10.51 4.05
N LYS A 337 -9.16 -9.81 3.71
CA LYS A 337 -8.34 -9.17 4.75
C LYS A 337 -9.20 -8.03 5.31
N LYS A 338 -9.98 -8.28 6.38
CA LYS A 338 -10.70 -7.25 7.14
C LYS A 338 -9.81 -6.02 7.24
N TYR A 339 -10.42 -4.85 7.13
CA TYR A 339 -9.80 -3.52 7.17
C TYR A 339 -9.05 -3.19 8.47
N GLN A 340 -8.32 -4.13 9.10
CA GLN A 340 -7.06 -3.83 9.75
C GLN A 340 -6.05 -3.43 8.67
N LYS A 341 -6.13 -2.18 8.15
CA LYS A 341 -5.13 -1.48 7.32
C LYS A 341 -4.13 -2.46 6.69
N MET A 342 -4.47 -3.10 5.57
CA MET A 342 -3.61 -4.03 4.79
C MET A 342 -2.37 -4.50 5.57
N LYS A 343 -2.40 -5.59 6.32
CA LYS A 343 -1.20 -6.05 7.07
C LYS A 343 0.08 -6.12 6.22
N ILE A 344 0.03 -6.20 4.88
CA ILE A 344 1.22 -6.10 4.02
C ILE A 344 1.67 -4.66 3.77
N ILE A 345 0.76 -3.70 3.55
CA ILE A 345 1.11 -2.27 3.48
C ILE A 345 1.29 -1.66 4.87
N LYS A 346 0.76 -2.29 5.93
CA LYS A 346 1.16 -2.05 7.32
C LYS A 346 2.47 -2.72 7.63
N ILE A 347 2.83 -3.89 7.09
CA ILE A 347 4.19 -4.44 7.20
C ILE A 347 5.15 -3.49 6.49
N ILE A 348 4.85 -3.04 5.28
CA ILE A 348 5.65 -2.04 4.57
C ILE A 348 5.65 -0.69 5.31
N LYS A 349 4.51 -0.17 5.79
CA LYS A 349 4.45 1.05 6.64
C LYS A 349 5.03 0.83 8.05
N PHE A 350 5.13 -0.38 8.57
CA PHE A 350 5.68 -0.72 9.89
C PHE A 350 7.19 -0.91 9.77
N TYR A 351 7.69 -1.51 8.69
CA TYR A 351 9.10 -1.50 8.33
C TYR A 351 9.58 -0.07 7.97
N LEU A 352 8.78 0.74 7.26
CA LEU A 352 9.09 2.17 7.05
C LEU A 352 8.97 3.01 8.34
N LYS A 353 8.07 2.65 9.27
CA LYS A 353 7.90 3.38 10.54
C LYS A 353 8.88 2.94 11.63
N ILE A 354 9.41 1.72 11.58
CA ILE A 354 10.54 1.28 12.41
C ILE A 354 11.83 2.04 12.06
N HIS A 355 11.97 2.55 10.83
CA HIS A 355 13.05 3.48 10.51
C HIS A 355 12.89 4.89 11.12
N LEU A 356 11.72 5.23 11.67
CA LEU A 356 11.44 6.54 12.28
C LEU A 356 11.43 6.53 13.82
N GLN A 357 11.79 5.40 14.47
CA GLN A 357 11.76 5.30 15.94
C GLN A 357 13.14 5.07 16.60
N PHE A 358 14.24 5.33 15.89
CA PHE A 358 15.57 5.43 16.49
C PHE A 358 16.13 6.86 16.55
N PHE A 359 15.27 7.88 16.56
CA PHE A 359 15.68 9.24 16.90
C PHE A 359 15.60 9.42 18.42
N LYS A 360 16.70 9.11 19.11
CA LYS A 360 16.99 9.77 20.39
C LYS A 360 17.28 11.24 20.08
N SER A 361 16.66 12.11 20.88
CA SER A 361 16.81 13.55 20.86
C SER A 361 18.28 13.98 20.94
N GLN A 362 18.83 14.52 19.85
CA GLN A 362 19.94 15.48 19.90
C GLN A 362 19.75 16.48 18.75
N SER A 363 20.12 17.73 19.02
CA SER A 363 20.05 18.92 18.16
C SER A 363 20.60 18.67 16.74
N PRO A 364 20.14 19.39 15.70
CA PRO A 364 20.56 19.13 14.33
C PRO A 364 22.06 19.36 14.16
N PRO A 365 22.85 18.36 13.70
CA PRO A 365 24.23 18.58 13.30
C PRO A 365 24.29 19.21 11.90
N LEU A 366 25.35 19.98 11.65
CA LEU A 366 25.68 20.77 10.45
C LEU A 366 25.75 20.00 9.10
N ALA A 367 25.26 18.76 9.02
CA ALA A 367 25.48 17.84 7.90
C ALA A 367 24.23 17.50 7.04
N VAL A 368 23.10 18.19 7.27
CA VAL A 368 21.84 17.97 6.54
C VAL A 368 21.75 18.91 5.33
N ASP A 369 21.59 18.34 4.13
CA ASP A 369 21.31 19.11 2.92
C ASP A 369 19.95 19.83 3.05
N PRO A 370 19.92 21.18 2.99
CA PRO A 370 18.72 21.97 3.24
C PRO A 370 17.65 21.85 2.14
N ASN A 371 18.01 21.36 0.95
CA ASN A 371 17.07 21.20 -0.18
C ASN A 371 16.44 19.81 -0.21
N THR A 372 17.17 18.80 0.26
CA THR A 372 16.72 17.40 0.18
C THR A 372 16.35 16.81 1.54
N GLY A 373 16.85 17.39 2.64
CA GLY A 373 16.79 16.83 3.98
C GLY A 373 17.80 15.70 4.17
N PHE A 374 18.64 15.41 3.19
CA PHE A 374 19.56 14.27 3.26
C PHE A 374 20.78 14.59 4.14
N SER A 375 21.00 13.77 5.16
CA SER A 375 22.23 13.79 5.94
C SER A 375 23.25 12.82 5.33
N SER A 376 24.36 13.37 4.84
CA SER A 376 25.44 12.58 4.23
C SER A 376 26.15 11.66 5.23
N GLN A 377 26.09 12.01 6.52
CA GLN A 377 26.72 11.33 7.64
C GLN A 377 25.88 10.15 8.15
N THR A 378 24.57 10.37 8.35
CA THR A 378 23.67 9.31 8.85
C THR A 378 23.02 8.51 7.72
N LYS A 379 23.18 8.95 6.46
CA LYS A 379 22.51 8.39 5.27
C LYS A 379 20.98 8.36 5.41
N THR A 380 20.41 9.29 6.19
CA THR A 380 18.96 9.43 6.41
C THR A 380 18.43 10.73 5.82
N PHE A 381 17.11 10.77 5.58
CA PHE A 381 16.41 11.99 5.22
C PHE A 381 15.71 12.56 6.46
N ASP A 382 16.20 13.70 6.92
CA ASP A 382 15.61 14.49 7.98
C ASP A 382 14.47 15.36 7.44
N SER A 383 13.47 15.58 8.28
CA SER A 383 12.36 16.46 7.93
C SER A 383 12.88 17.89 7.84
N LEU A 384 12.84 18.47 6.64
CA LEU A 384 13.08 19.89 6.41
C LEU A 384 12.01 20.81 7.02
N ARG A 385 10.94 20.24 7.58
CA ARG A 385 9.92 21.04 8.28
C ARG A 385 10.54 21.64 9.54
N PRO A 386 10.21 22.90 9.86
CA PRO A 386 10.58 23.48 11.14
C PRO A 386 10.17 22.55 12.28
N HIS A 387 11.06 22.37 13.25
CA HIS A 387 10.74 21.62 14.44
C HIS A 387 9.59 22.33 15.16
N VAL A 388 8.42 21.69 15.23
CA VAL A 388 7.28 22.23 15.99
C VAL A 388 7.46 21.73 17.42
N PRO A 389 7.82 22.59 18.38
CA PRO A 389 8.01 22.18 19.76
C PRO A 389 6.70 21.65 20.31
N LEU A 390 6.73 20.45 20.89
CA LEU A 390 5.61 19.97 21.68
C LEU A 390 5.54 20.79 22.98
N PRO A 391 4.35 21.18 23.43
CA PRO A 391 4.18 21.84 24.71
C PRO A 391 4.66 20.91 25.84
N PRO A 392 5.16 21.47 26.96
CA PRO A 392 5.58 20.67 28.11
C PRO A 392 4.47 19.71 28.57
N PRO A 393 4.79 18.48 29.02
CA PRO A 393 3.79 17.53 29.52
C PRO A 393 2.94 18.07 30.69
N SER A 394 3.44 19.07 31.41
CA SER A 394 2.77 19.75 32.53
C SER A 394 1.78 20.83 32.09
N GLN A 395 1.77 21.24 30.81
CA GLN A 395 0.87 22.28 30.32
C GLN A 395 -0.51 21.67 29.99
N PRO A 396 -1.61 22.11 30.65
CA PRO A 396 -2.94 21.61 30.34
C PRO A 396 -3.39 22.17 28.99
N LEU A 397 -3.29 21.36 27.93
CA LEU A 397 -3.64 21.76 26.58
C LEU A 397 -4.40 20.64 25.87
N SER A 398 -5.58 20.96 25.31
CA SER A 398 -6.31 20.03 24.44
C SER A 398 -5.70 20.00 23.03
N LEU A 399 -5.93 18.91 22.30
CA LEU A 399 -5.48 18.79 20.91
C LEU A 399 -5.99 19.95 20.01
N PRO A 400 -7.27 20.38 20.10
CA PRO A 400 -7.74 21.57 19.39
C PRO A 400 -6.99 22.84 19.78
N GLN A 401 -6.79 23.11 21.07
CA GLN A 401 -6.08 24.31 21.51
C GLN A 401 -4.64 24.33 21.02
N TYR A 402 -3.96 23.19 21.06
CA TYR A 402 -2.62 23.06 20.48
C TYR A 402 -2.63 23.30 18.97
N ALA A 403 -3.51 22.61 18.24
CA ALA A 403 -3.62 22.77 16.80
C ALA A 403 -3.91 24.23 16.41
N LEU A 404 -4.84 24.90 17.11
CA LEU A 404 -5.20 26.30 16.89
C LEU A 404 -4.06 27.26 17.24
N SER A 405 -3.27 26.99 18.29
CA SER A 405 -2.10 27.81 18.64
C SER A 405 -1.02 27.83 17.54
N LEU A 406 -0.90 26.73 16.78
CA LEU A 406 0.04 26.65 15.65
C LEU A 406 -0.38 27.54 14.47
N PHE A 407 -1.67 27.86 14.34
CA PHE A 407 -2.16 28.79 13.31
C PHE A 407 -1.99 30.26 13.71
N HIS A 408 -2.08 30.58 15.01
CA HIS A 408 -1.81 31.95 15.50
C HIS A 408 -0.32 32.32 15.43
N ASN A 409 0.59 31.35 15.64
CA ASN A 409 2.03 31.60 15.54
C ASN A 409 2.55 31.71 14.09
N SER A 410 1.82 31.21 13.10
CA SER A 410 2.16 31.41 11.68
C SER A 410 1.64 32.74 11.12
N SER A 411 0.78 33.46 11.84
CA SER A 411 0.23 34.75 11.43
C SER A 411 1.26 35.88 11.45
N HIS A 412 2.38 35.71 12.16
CA HIS A 412 3.48 36.69 12.11
C HIS A 412 4.32 36.62 10.83
N ALA A 413 4.15 35.61 9.98
CA ALA A 413 4.90 35.47 8.72
C ALA A 413 4.13 35.89 7.45
N SER A 414 2.91 36.42 7.58
CA SER A 414 2.08 36.83 6.42
C SER A 414 1.27 38.11 6.68
N ALA A 415 1.86 39.08 7.38
CA ALA A 415 1.25 40.41 7.56
C ALA A 415 1.21 41.28 6.28
N THR A 416 1.43 40.71 5.09
CA THR A 416 1.54 41.48 3.83
C THR A 416 0.55 41.08 2.72
N ALA A 417 -0.51 40.30 3.01
CA ALA A 417 -1.65 40.17 2.10
C ALA A 417 -2.91 39.81 2.89
N GLY A 418 -3.75 40.82 3.16
CA GLY A 418 -5.00 40.66 3.90
C GLY A 418 -6.00 39.77 3.15
N GLY A 419 -6.32 38.62 3.75
CA GLY A 419 -7.39 37.73 3.29
C GLY A 419 -7.50 36.51 4.21
N ASP A 420 -8.68 36.30 4.79
CA ASP A 420 -8.98 35.10 5.58
C ASP A 420 -8.96 33.87 4.66
N THR A 421 -8.11 32.90 4.97
CA THR A 421 -7.87 31.74 4.08
C THR A 421 -9.04 30.77 4.16
N THR A 422 -9.48 30.25 3.01
CA THR A 422 -10.51 29.20 2.95
C THR A 422 -9.99 27.91 3.59
N PHE A 423 -10.70 27.41 4.59
CA PHE A 423 -10.39 26.18 5.32
C PHE A 423 -11.14 24.96 4.74
N ILE A 424 -12.46 25.08 4.55
CA ILE A 424 -13.31 24.02 3.98
C ILE A 424 -14.05 24.56 2.77
N VAL A 425 -14.14 23.74 1.72
CA VAL A 425 -15.03 23.96 0.57
C VAL A 425 -15.97 22.77 0.49
N ASP A 426 -17.28 23.02 0.50
CA ASP A 426 -18.29 22.03 0.15
C ASP A 426 -18.41 21.97 -1.37
N ALA A 427 -17.89 20.89 -1.95
CA ALA A 427 -17.87 20.71 -3.40
C ALA A 427 -19.28 20.56 -4.02
N ALA A 428 -20.32 20.25 -3.24
CA ALA A 428 -21.66 20.03 -3.76
C ALA A 428 -22.44 21.32 -3.98
N ASN A 429 -22.18 22.36 -3.18
CA ASN A 429 -22.92 23.64 -3.23
C ASN A 429 -21.99 24.87 -3.36
N GLY A 430 -20.68 24.68 -3.32
CA GLY A 430 -19.69 25.76 -3.44
C GLY A 430 -19.50 26.59 -2.17
N ASN A 431 -20.15 26.22 -1.05
CA ASN A 431 -20.00 26.94 0.21
C ASN A 431 -18.58 26.84 0.73
N THR A 432 -18.07 27.94 1.27
CA THR A 432 -16.72 28.02 1.82
C THR A 432 -16.77 28.44 3.29
N LEU A 433 -15.88 27.85 4.10
CA LEU A 433 -15.68 28.22 5.49
C LEU A 433 -14.24 28.66 5.61
N SER A 434 -14.02 29.89 6.05
CA SER A 434 -12.68 30.40 6.30
C SER A 434 -12.12 29.92 7.65
N TYR A 435 -10.83 30.07 7.87
CA TYR A 435 -10.21 29.72 9.15
C TYR A 435 -10.77 30.54 10.31
N SER A 436 -10.99 31.86 10.13
CA SER A 436 -11.55 32.67 11.22
C SER A 436 -12.99 32.26 11.57
N GLN A 437 -13.82 31.96 10.55
CA GLN A 437 -15.18 31.49 10.74
C GLN A 437 -15.21 30.11 11.42
N PHE A 438 -14.30 29.21 11.03
CA PHE A 438 -14.17 27.90 11.66
C PHE A 438 -13.81 28.01 13.15
N ILE A 439 -12.86 28.88 13.50
CA ILE A 439 -12.47 29.13 14.89
C ILE A 439 -13.61 29.74 15.69
N ALA A 440 -14.31 30.74 15.14
CA ALA A 440 -15.46 31.36 15.79
C ALA A 440 -16.59 30.33 16.03
N GLN A 441 -16.85 29.45 15.07
CA GLN A 441 -17.81 28.36 15.22
C GLN A 441 -17.40 27.40 16.34
N ILE A 442 -16.12 26.99 16.42
CA ILE A 442 -15.65 26.10 17.50
C ILE A 442 -15.97 26.69 18.88
N TYR A 443 -15.64 27.97 19.10
CA TYR A 443 -15.87 28.61 20.39
C TYR A 443 -17.35 28.79 20.69
N SER A 444 -18.15 29.19 19.70
CA SER A 444 -19.61 29.33 19.86
C SER A 444 -20.26 27.98 20.19
N LEU A 445 -19.95 26.93 19.42
CA LEU A 445 -20.47 25.58 19.68
C LEU A 445 -20.03 25.07 21.06
N ALA A 446 -18.76 25.24 21.43
CA ALA A 446 -18.26 24.79 22.73
C ALA A 446 -18.97 25.52 23.88
N TYR A 447 -19.20 26.82 23.76
CA TYR A 447 -19.94 27.61 24.74
C TYR A 447 -21.40 27.16 24.85
N SER A 448 -22.11 27.04 23.73
CA SER A 448 -23.50 26.58 23.68
C SER A 448 -23.63 25.16 24.24
N MET A 449 -22.70 24.26 23.94
CA MET A 449 -22.69 22.91 24.48
C MET A 449 -22.54 22.88 26.00
N LYS A 450 -21.60 23.67 26.53
CA LYS A 450 -21.38 23.76 27.98
C LYS A 450 -22.59 24.37 28.71
N LYS A 451 -23.29 25.32 28.08
CA LYS A 451 -24.46 25.98 28.64
C LYS A 451 -25.70 25.08 28.61
N ASN A 452 -25.93 24.39 27.49
CA ASN A 452 -27.17 23.66 27.23
C ASN A 452 -27.12 22.19 27.67
N PHE A 453 -25.92 21.64 27.84
CA PHE A 453 -25.72 20.25 28.27
C PHE A 453 -24.74 20.19 29.44
N SER A 454 -25.09 19.42 30.48
CA SER A 454 -24.22 19.19 31.64
C SER A 454 -23.08 18.21 31.33
N LEU A 455 -22.27 18.52 30.32
CA LEU A 455 -21.13 17.72 29.88
C LEU A 455 -19.92 17.92 30.80
N SER A 456 -19.30 16.80 31.19
CA SER A 456 -18.08 16.76 32.01
C SER A 456 -16.88 16.27 31.21
N ARG A 457 -15.67 16.62 31.64
CA ARG A 457 -14.44 16.13 31.03
C ARG A 457 -14.42 14.60 31.01
N ASN A 458 -13.98 14.01 29.90
CA ASN A 458 -13.97 12.57 29.59
C ASN A 458 -15.35 11.94 29.32
N ASP A 459 -16.44 12.71 29.35
CA ASP A 459 -17.71 12.23 28.80
C ASP A 459 -17.52 11.89 27.31
N VAL A 460 -18.36 10.98 26.82
CA VAL A 460 -18.30 10.52 25.43
C VAL A 460 -19.47 11.10 24.64
N ALA A 461 -19.16 11.76 23.53
CA ALA A 461 -20.13 12.21 22.54
C ALA A 461 -20.11 11.30 21.32
N PHE A 462 -21.27 10.74 20.97
CA PHE A 462 -21.42 9.90 19.78
C PHE A 462 -21.77 10.75 18.58
N ILE A 463 -21.11 10.55 17.44
CA ILE A 463 -21.42 11.31 16.22
C ILE A 463 -21.77 10.34 15.11
N LEU A 464 -23.05 10.31 14.73
CA LEU A 464 -23.60 9.48 13.66
C LEU A 464 -24.11 10.40 12.54
N SER A 465 -23.18 10.92 11.75
CA SER A 465 -23.50 11.85 10.66
C SER A 465 -22.79 11.42 9.37
N PRO A 466 -23.42 11.56 8.20
CA PRO A 466 -22.70 11.65 6.93
C PRO A 466 -21.63 12.77 6.99
N PRO A 467 -20.60 12.70 6.13
CA PRO A 467 -19.70 13.83 5.92
C PRO A 467 -20.53 15.08 5.61
N SER A 468 -20.35 16.11 6.42
CA SER A 468 -21.02 17.39 6.23
C SER A 468 -20.12 18.54 6.67
N PHE A 469 -20.46 19.72 6.19
CA PHE A 469 -19.70 20.94 6.37
C PHE A 469 -19.51 21.35 7.86
N HIS A 470 -20.45 20.99 8.74
CA HIS A 470 -20.46 21.39 10.15
C HIS A 470 -19.79 20.39 11.10
N VAL A 471 -19.61 19.15 10.66
CA VAL A 471 -19.05 18.07 11.50
C VAL A 471 -17.62 18.37 11.98
N PRO A 472 -16.71 18.95 11.17
CA PRO A 472 -15.39 19.34 11.66
C PRO A 472 -15.44 20.32 12.84
N SER A 473 -16.29 21.34 12.79
CA SER A 473 -16.43 22.34 13.86
C SER A 473 -16.93 21.69 15.16
N LEU A 474 -17.89 20.78 15.03
CA LEU A 474 -18.42 19.97 16.13
C LEU A 474 -17.34 19.13 16.82
N TYR A 475 -16.46 18.48 16.06
CA TYR A 475 -15.36 17.68 16.61
C TYR A 475 -14.42 18.52 17.46
N PHE A 476 -14.00 19.67 16.92
CA PHE A 476 -13.08 20.57 17.61
C PHE A 476 -13.72 21.21 18.84
N ALA A 477 -15.01 21.58 18.77
CA ALA A 477 -15.76 22.09 19.91
C ALA A 477 -15.82 21.07 21.07
N LEU A 478 -16.25 19.84 20.79
CA LEU A 478 -16.33 18.77 21.80
C LEU A 478 -14.95 18.46 22.42
N MET A 479 -13.92 18.31 21.59
CA MET A 479 -12.57 18.04 22.08
C MET A 479 -12.00 19.22 22.91
N SER A 480 -12.37 20.47 22.59
CA SER A 480 -11.94 21.64 23.36
C SER A 480 -12.53 21.67 24.78
N LEU A 481 -13.69 21.05 24.97
CA LEU A 481 -14.34 20.84 26.27
C LEU A 481 -13.78 19.60 27.00
N GLY A 482 -12.82 18.87 26.40
CA GLY A 482 -12.29 17.63 26.96
C GLY A 482 -13.24 16.43 26.82
N ILE A 483 -14.17 16.50 25.87
CA ILE A 483 -15.11 15.41 25.55
C ILE A 483 -14.45 14.43 24.57
N VAL A 484 -14.63 13.15 24.82
CA VAL A 484 -14.17 12.06 23.95
C VAL A 484 -15.16 11.90 22.81
N VAL A 485 -14.69 12.06 21.57
CA VAL A 485 -15.53 11.91 20.39
C VAL A 485 -15.52 10.44 19.94
N SER A 486 -16.69 9.85 19.74
CA SER A 486 -16.90 8.51 19.18
C SER A 486 -17.62 8.60 17.82
N PRO A 487 -16.87 8.71 16.70
CA PRO A 487 -17.44 8.72 15.36
C PRO A 487 -18.06 7.38 15.00
N ALA A 488 -19.19 7.40 14.30
CA ALA A 488 -19.80 6.20 13.71
C ALA A 488 -20.18 6.46 12.25
N THR A 489 -20.07 5.40 11.44
CA THR A 489 -20.49 5.47 10.04
C THR A 489 -22.02 5.41 9.94
N PRO A 490 -22.67 6.35 9.23
CA PRO A 490 -24.13 6.32 9.06
C PRO A 490 -24.60 5.11 8.24
N LEU A 491 -23.69 4.48 7.49
CA LEU A 491 -23.93 3.24 6.73
C LEU A 491 -23.94 1.98 7.61
N GLY A 492 -23.59 2.11 8.90
CA GLY A 492 -23.62 1.00 9.84
C GLY A 492 -25.04 0.44 9.98
N SER A 493 -25.12 -0.88 10.16
CA SER A 493 -26.34 -1.54 10.58
C SER A 493 -26.73 -1.11 12.00
N GLU A 494 -28.00 -1.23 12.35
CA GLU A 494 -28.50 -0.90 13.69
C GLU A 494 -27.78 -1.70 14.78
N SER A 495 -27.48 -2.98 14.51
CA SER A 495 -26.72 -3.84 15.42
C SER A 495 -25.30 -3.35 15.68
N GLU A 496 -24.62 -2.81 14.67
CA GLU A 496 -23.25 -2.29 14.78
C GLU A 496 -23.23 -0.97 15.56
N ILE A 497 -24.20 -0.09 15.28
CA ILE A 497 -24.35 1.19 15.99
C ILE A 497 -24.68 0.91 17.45
N THR A 498 -25.62 0.01 17.73
CA THR A 498 -25.96 -0.41 19.10
C THR A 498 -24.77 -1.00 19.83
N HIS A 499 -23.99 -1.87 19.17
CA HIS A 499 -22.78 -2.43 19.75
C HIS A 499 -21.74 -1.35 20.06
N GLN A 500 -21.54 -0.39 19.16
CA GLN A 500 -20.59 0.70 19.37
C GLN A 500 -21.02 1.61 20.51
N VAL A 501 -22.31 1.97 20.59
CA VAL A 501 -22.87 2.75 21.70
C VAL A 501 -22.67 2.01 23.04
N LYS A 502 -22.87 0.68 23.07
CA LYS A 502 -22.62 -0.13 24.27
C LYS A 502 -21.15 -0.11 24.70
N LEU A 503 -20.22 -0.10 23.74
CA LEU A 503 -18.78 -0.06 24.01
C LEU A 503 -18.31 1.33 24.46
N SER A 504 -18.75 2.38 23.77
CA SER A 504 -18.27 3.75 24.01
C SER A 504 -19.04 4.47 25.11
N LYS A 505 -20.23 3.98 25.49
CA LYS A 505 -21.09 4.52 26.55
C LYS A 505 -21.27 6.05 26.46
N PRO A 506 -21.75 6.56 25.31
CA PRO A 506 -21.94 7.99 25.12
C PRO A 506 -23.04 8.53 26.02
N VAL A 507 -22.84 9.76 26.52
CA VAL A 507 -23.87 10.48 27.28
C VAL A 507 -24.77 11.30 26.37
N ILE A 508 -24.28 11.70 25.20
CA ILE A 508 -24.99 12.49 24.19
C ILE A 508 -24.68 11.96 22.78
N ALA A 509 -25.62 12.10 21.85
CA ALA A 509 -25.38 11.85 20.43
C ALA A 509 -25.67 13.08 19.56
N PHE A 510 -24.95 13.15 18.44
CA PHE A 510 -25.18 14.09 17.36
C PHE A 510 -25.45 13.29 16.09
N ALA A 511 -26.63 13.47 15.51
CA ALA A 511 -27.09 12.71 14.35
C ALA A 511 -27.89 13.59 13.40
N THR A 512 -28.12 13.11 12.18
CA THR A 512 -29.14 13.70 11.30
C THR A 512 -30.51 13.10 11.59
N SER A 513 -31.58 13.77 11.19
CA SER A 513 -32.95 13.25 11.32
C SER A 513 -33.07 11.84 10.74
N LYS A 514 -32.41 11.60 9.60
CA LYS A 514 -32.36 10.29 8.92
C LYS A 514 -31.61 9.19 9.70
N THR A 515 -30.62 9.55 10.51
CA THR A 515 -29.75 8.59 11.21
C THR A 515 -30.10 8.43 12.69
N SER A 516 -30.84 9.39 13.25
CA SER A 516 -31.26 9.41 14.65
C SER A 516 -32.10 8.20 15.06
N SER A 517 -32.91 7.65 14.14
CA SER A 517 -33.73 6.46 14.39
C SER A 517 -32.92 5.20 14.71
N LYS A 518 -31.63 5.17 14.37
CA LYS A 518 -30.72 4.05 14.67
C LYS A 518 -30.09 4.14 16.07
N LEU A 519 -30.33 5.23 16.79
CA LEU A 519 -29.71 5.48 18.09
C LEU A 519 -30.66 5.06 19.22
N PRO A 520 -30.13 4.39 20.27
CA PRO A 520 -30.89 4.18 21.49
C PRO A 520 -31.04 5.50 22.25
N SER A 521 -31.92 5.53 23.25
CA SER A 521 -32.03 6.65 24.18
C SER A 521 -30.74 6.82 24.98
N LEU A 522 -30.26 8.06 25.09
CA LEU A 522 -29.03 8.43 25.80
C LEU A 522 -29.33 9.42 26.94
N LYS A 523 -28.45 9.49 27.93
CA LYS A 523 -28.61 10.29 29.16
C LYS A 523 -28.95 11.77 28.88
N LEU A 524 -28.29 12.37 27.90
CA LEU A 524 -28.48 13.77 27.48
C LEU A 524 -29.19 13.87 26.13
N GLY A 525 -29.72 12.76 25.62
CA GLY A 525 -30.45 12.68 24.37
C GLY A 525 -29.60 12.76 23.09
N THR A 526 -30.28 13.05 21.99
CA THR A 526 -29.72 13.15 20.64
C THR A 526 -30.01 14.54 20.07
N VAL A 527 -28.95 15.22 19.62
CA VAL A 527 -29.04 16.52 18.94
C VAL A 527 -29.08 16.28 17.43
N LEU A 528 -30.09 16.86 16.78
CA LEU A 528 -30.26 16.79 15.33
C LEU A 528 -29.46 17.89 14.64
N LEU A 529 -28.50 17.49 13.80
CA LEU A 529 -27.59 18.39 13.07
C LEU A 529 -28.24 19.08 11.86
N ASP A 530 -29.39 18.59 11.41
CA ASP A 530 -30.14 19.08 10.26
C ASP A 530 -31.47 19.76 10.65
N SER A 531 -31.70 19.99 11.96
CA SER A 531 -32.91 20.68 12.42
C SER A 531 -32.74 22.21 12.35
N PRO A 532 -33.70 22.96 11.75
CA PRO A 532 -33.68 24.43 11.76
C PRO A 532 -33.85 25.04 13.16
N SER A 533 -34.26 24.23 14.15
CA SER A 533 -34.39 24.59 15.57
C SER A 533 -33.28 24.02 16.46
N SER A 534 -32.16 23.56 15.88
CA SER A 534 -31.08 22.96 16.68
C SER A 534 -30.62 23.96 17.75
N SER A 535 -30.57 23.52 19.00
CA SER A 535 -30.16 24.30 20.19
C SER A 535 -28.67 24.71 20.19
N LEU A 536 -28.06 24.74 19.01
CA LEU A 536 -26.66 25.05 18.74
C LEU A 536 -26.48 26.35 17.94
N SER A 537 -27.56 27.00 17.47
CA SER A 537 -27.54 28.34 16.89
C SER A 537 -27.43 29.43 17.96
#